data_AF-A0A1E4ZQD5-F1
#
_entry.id   AF-A0A1E4ZQD5-F1
#
_cell.length_a   1.000
_cell.length_b   1.000
_cell.length_c   1.000
_cell.angle_alpha   90.00
_cell.angle_beta   90.00
_cell.angle_gamma   90.00
#
_symmetry.space_group_name_H-M   'P 1'
#
loop_
_entity.id
_entity.type
_entity.pdbx_description
1 polymer ?
#
loop_
_entity_poly.entity_id
_entity_poly.type
_entity_poly.pdbx_seq_one_letter_code
_entity_poly.pdbx_strand_id
1 'polypeptide(L)' 'MPDKPAVNFQCPVCRARQPLQSQCRRCQADLSLVVKVRERINYLARLRESLPDSDSRLPAIADELHLLAPNLLPAEPE' A
#
# COMPACT_ATOMS: atom_id res chain seq x y z
N MET A 1 10.60 18.43 -14.70
CA MET A 1 9.78 19.20 -13.73
C MET A 1 9.88 18.48 -12.40
N PRO A 2 10.21 19.12 -11.27
CA PRO A 2 10.37 18.38 -10.02
C PRO A 2 8.99 17.97 -9.51
N ASP A 3 8.84 16.66 -9.35
CA ASP A 3 7.71 15.94 -8.76
C ASP A 3 7.25 16.62 -7.47
N LYS A 4 6.07 17.25 -7.51
CA LYS A 4 5.39 17.75 -6.32
C LYS A 4 5.16 16.53 -5.42
N PRO A 5 5.70 16.43 -4.20
CA PRO A 5 5.49 15.24 -3.38
C PRO A 5 4.00 15.13 -3.12
N ALA A 6 3.35 14.18 -3.79
CA ALA A 6 1.92 14.02 -3.74
C ALA A 6 1.54 13.76 -2.27
N VAL A 7 0.90 14.74 -1.64
CA VAL A 7 0.51 14.68 -0.22
C VAL A 7 -0.71 13.77 -0.12
N ASN A 8 -0.46 12.47 -0.26
CA ASN A 8 -1.51 11.46 -0.48
C ASN A 8 -1.85 10.64 0.78
N PHE A 9 -1.26 10.97 1.94
CA PHE A 9 -1.53 10.24 3.18
C PHE A 9 -2.18 11.13 4.23
N GLN A 10 -3.32 10.65 4.76
CA GLN A 10 -4.02 11.27 5.88
C GLN A 10 -3.75 10.46 7.15
N CYS A 11 -3.23 11.10 8.18
CA CYS A 11 -3.01 10.44 9.47
C CYS A 11 -4.35 9.95 10.07
N PRO A 12 -4.48 8.67 10.47
CA PRO A 12 -5.73 8.16 11.03
C PRO A 12 -6.07 8.75 12.41
N VAL A 13 -5.05 9.20 13.16
CA VAL A 13 -5.21 9.76 14.50
C VAL A 13 -5.64 11.22 14.45
N CYS A 14 -4.85 12.08 13.79
CA CYS A 14 -5.07 13.54 13.80
C CYS A 14 -5.62 14.10 12.48
N ARG A 15 -5.84 13.25 11.48
CA ARG A 15 -6.36 13.61 10.14
C ARG A 15 -5.53 14.63 9.35
N ALA A 16 -4.31 14.94 9.79
CA ALA A 16 -3.38 15.78 9.04
C ALA A 16 -2.99 15.11 7.72
N ARG A 17 -3.00 15.88 6.63
CA ARG A 17 -2.47 15.47 5.33
C ARG A 17 -0.96 15.72 5.32
N GLN A 18 -0.18 14.68 5.07
CA GLN A 18 1.28 14.70 5.12
C GLN A 18 1.85 13.62 4.18
N PRO A 19 3.14 13.68 3.82
CA PRO A 19 3.83 12.54 3.21
C PRO A 19 3.76 11.31 4.14
N LEU A 20 3.69 10.10 3.56
CA LEU A 20 3.74 8.86 4.34
C LEU A 20 5.12 8.70 4.98
N GLN A 21 5.16 8.59 6.31
CA GLN A 21 6.36 8.44 7.13
C GLN A 21 6.06 7.53 8.32
N SER A 22 7.09 6.98 8.97
CA SER A 22 6.95 6.10 10.14
C SER A 22 6.39 6.83 11.37
N GLN A 23 6.41 8.15 11.39
CA GLN A 23 5.83 8.96 12.46
C GLN A 23 5.05 10.15 11.88
N CYS A 24 3.91 10.48 12.50
CA CYS A 24 3.15 11.67 12.09
C CYS A 24 3.85 12.97 12.54
N ARG A 25 4.05 13.91 11.60
CA ARG A 25 4.67 15.22 11.88
C ARG A 25 3.85 16.12 12.81
N ARG A 26 2.53 15.89 12.92
CA ARG A 26 1.63 16.72 13.74
C ARG A 26 1.38 16.15 15.13
N CYS A 27 0.96 14.88 15.19
CA CYS A 27 0.55 14.25 16.46
C CYS A 27 1.56 13.23 17.00
N GLN A 28 2.67 13.01 16.30
CA GLN A 28 3.71 12.05 16.66
C GLN A 28 3.27 10.58 16.82
N ALA A 29 2.05 10.24 16.40
CA ALA A 29 1.60 8.86 16.35
C ALA A 29 2.56 7.99 15.52
N ASP A 30 2.81 6.78 16.01
CA ASP A 30 3.55 5.76 15.27
C ASP A 30 2.72 5.27 14.10
N LEU A 31 3.33 5.32 12.92
CA LEU A 31 2.76 4.91 11.64
C LEU A 31 3.64 3.85 10.98
N SER A 32 4.63 3.31 11.70
CA SER A 32 5.59 2.31 11.20
C SER A 32 4.90 1.12 10.53
N LEU A 33 3.81 0.60 11.14
CA LEU A 33 3.03 -0.50 10.58
C LEU A 33 2.36 -0.13 9.26
N VAL A 34 1.80 1.09 9.17
CA VAL A 34 1.15 1.58 7.94
C VAL A 34 2.15 1.70 6.80
N VAL A 35 3.36 2.20 7.09
CA VAL A 35 4.46 2.26 6.12
C VAL A 35 4.81 0.86 5.62
N LYS A 36 5.06 -0.08 6.53
CA LYS A 36 5.42 -1.47 6.19
C LYS A 36 4.36 -2.17 5.34
N VAL A 37 3.08 -2.00 5.69
CA VAL A 37 1.97 -2.56 4.90
C VAL A 37 1.95 -1.96 3.49
N ARG A 38 2.13 -0.64 3.36
CA ARG A 38 2.17 0.04 2.06
C ARG A 38 3.34 -0.45 1.20
N GLU A 39 4.52 -0.59 1.80
CA GLU A 39 5.71 -1.13 1.15
C GLU A 39 5.49 -2.58 0.69
N ARG A 40 4.87 -3.40 1.54
CA ARG A 40 4.52 -4.79 1.22
C ARG A 40 3.55 -4.88 0.04
N ILE A 41 2.49 -4.07 0.03
CA ILE A 41 1.54 -4.00 -1.09
C ILE A 41 2.27 -3.63 -2.39
N ASN A 42 3.10 -2.59 -2.37
CA ASN A 42 3.86 -2.16 -3.57
C ASN A 42 4.81 -3.26 -4.05
N TYR A 43 5.47 -3.96 -3.12
CA TYR A 43 6.34 -5.09 -3.44
C TYR A 43 5.55 -6.23 -4.11
N LEU A 44 4.43 -6.64 -3.53
CA LEU A 44 3.59 -7.72 -4.06
C LEU A 44 3.01 -7.38 -5.42
N ALA A 45 2.57 -6.13 -5.63
CA ALA A 45 2.07 -5.66 -6.91
C ALA A 45 3.15 -5.75 -8.00
N ARG A 46 4.36 -5.24 -7.74
CA ARG A 46 5.49 -5.34 -8.66
C ARG A 46 5.93 -6.78 -8.90
N LEU A 47 5.92 -7.60 -7.84
CA LEU A 47 6.27 -9.01 -7.95
C LEU A 47 5.29 -9.71 -8.89
N ARG A 48 3.97 -9.51 -8.71
CA ARG A 48 2.94 -10.05 -9.59
C ARG A 48 3.16 -9.65 -11.05
N GLU A 49 3.42 -8.37 -11.32
CA GLU A 49 3.68 -7.86 -12.68
C GLU A 49 4.93 -8.45 -13.32
N SER A 50 5.93 -8.85 -12.52
CA SER A 50 7.19 -9.42 -13.03
C SER A 50 7.15 -10.93 -13.27
N LEU A 51 6.13 -11.62 -12.76
CA LEU A 51 6.02 -13.08 -12.86
C LEU A 51 5.24 -13.48 -14.12
N PRO A 52 5.59 -14.62 -14.74
CA PRO A 52 4.78 -15.19 -15.82
C PRO A 52 3.45 -15.72 -15.24
N ASP A 53 2.38 -15.69 -16.05
CA ASP A 53 1.02 -16.12 -15.65
C ASP A 53 0.94 -17.57 -15.15
N SER A 54 1.92 -18.41 -15.48
CA SER A 54 2.01 -19.79 -15.03
C SER A 54 2.70 -19.97 -13.66
N ASP A 55 3.16 -18.89 -13.01
CA ASP A 55 3.88 -19.00 -11.75
C ASP A 55 2.95 -19.42 -10.61
N SER A 56 3.27 -20.55 -9.98
CA SER A 56 2.52 -21.15 -8.87
C SER A 56 2.32 -20.24 -7.65
N ARG A 57 3.08 -19.15 -7.52
CA ARG A 57 2.98 -18.18 -6.40
C ARG A 57 1.90 -17.12 -6.64
N LEU A 58 1.40 -16.96 -7.85
CA LEU A 58 0.41 -15.92 -8.19
C LEU A 58 -0.86 -15.97 -7.33
N PRO A 59 -1.45 -17.15 -7.03
CA PRO A 59 -2.63 -17.22 -6.15
C PRO A 59 -2.32 -16.68 -4.75
N ALA A 60 -1.21 -17.10 -4.15
CA ALA A 60 -0.81 -16.65 -2.81
C ALA A 60 -0.53 -15.13 -2.75
N ILE A 61 0.07 -14.57 -3.82
CA ILE A 61 0.31 -13.13 -3.94
C ILE A 61 -1.02 -12.37 -4.07
N ALA A 62 -1.98 -12.91 -4.83
CA ALA A 62 -3.31 -12.32 -5.00
C ALA A 62 -4.08 -12.33 -3.67
N ASP A 63 -4.05 -13.44 -2.93
CA ASP A 63 -4.67 -13.56 -1.61
C ASP A 63 -4.07 -12.55 -0.61
N GLU A 64 -2.74 -12.44 -0.56
CA GLU A 64 -2.08 -11.49 0.34
C GLU A 64 -2.40 -10.03 -0.03
N LEU A 65 -2.47 -9.71 -1.32
CA LEU A 65 -2.91 -8.40 -1.78
C LEU A 65 -4.38 -8.12 -1.41
N HIS A 66 -5.27 -9.10 -1.52
CA HIS A 66 -6.67 -8.96 -1.14
C HIS A 66 -6.82 -8.69 0.37
N LEU A 67 -6.05 -9.36 1.22
CA LEU A 67 -6.05 -9.15 2.67
C LEU A 67 -5.53 -7.77 3.07
N LEU A 68 -4.43 -7.32 2.47
CA LEU A 68 -3.77 -6.06 2.83
C LEU A 68 -4.42 -4.84 2.16
N ALA A 69 -5.06 -5.03 1.02
CA ALA A 69 -5.59 -3.97 0.19
C ALA A 69 -6.85 -4.41 -0.57
N PRO A 70 -7.97 -4.68 0.13
CA PRO A 70 -9.19 -5.18 -0.49
C PRO A 70 -9.77 -4.21 -1.54
N ASN A 71 -9.52 -2.90 -1.38
CA ASN A 71 -9.99 -1.85 -2.29
C ASN A 71 -9.11 -1.65 -3.55
N LEU A 72 -7.98 -2.36 -3.66
CA LEU A 72 -7.04 -2.24 -4.78
C LEU A 72 -7.28 -3.27 -5.88
N LEU A 73 -8.01 -4.35 -5.59
CA LEU A 73 -8.45 -5.31 -6.59
C LEU A 73 -9.81 -4.83 -7.15
N PRO A 74 -10.03 -4.85 -8.47
CA PRO A 74 -11.35 -4.60 -9.02
C PRO A 74 -12.31 -5.63 -8.41
N ALA A 75 -13.47 -5.17 -7.93
CA ALA A 75 -14.53 -6.06 -7.51
C ALA A 75 -14.78 -7.07 -8.64
N GLU A 76 -14.68 -8.36 -8.36
CA GLU A 76 -15.08 -9.36 -9.33
C GLU A 76 -16.51 -9.04 -9.76
N PRO A 77 -16.80 -8.94 -11.07
CA PRO A 77 -18.16 -8.73 -11.51
C PRO A 77 -18.98 -9.96 -11.14
N GLU A 78 -20.02 -9.77 -10.32
CA GLU A 78 -21.09 -10.76 -10.09
C GLU A 78 -21.78 -11.18 -11.40
#